data_AF-A0A1C9WVP2-F1
#
_entry.id   AF-A0A1C9WVP2-F1
#
_cell.length_a   1.000
_cell.length_b   1.000
_cell.length_c   1.000
_cell.angle_alpha   90.00
_cell.angle_beta   90.00
_cell.angle_gamma   90.00
#
_symmetry.space_group_name_H-M   'P 1'
#
loop_
_entity.id
_entity.type
_entity.pdbx_description
1 polymer ?
#
loop_
_entity_poly.entity_id
_entity_poly.type
_entity_poly.pdbx_seq_one_letter_code
_entity_poly.pdbx_strand_id
1 'polypeptide(L)'
;MLGLKRRARRINKALAEQYPYAHAELDFRSPFELLVATVLSAQTTDVTVNQITPLLFARYPDARSMAEADPAELEAIIKPTGFFRAKTRNLTALCNRLVDEFDGEVPGRLADLVTLPGVGRKTANVVLGNAFGIPGITVDTHFARLSKRFGWTESDDPVKIEADVAELFEPRDWTLLSHRVVFHGRRVCHSRKPACGACAVANWCPSYGMGETEPEKAKKLLKYELAPGQEELLSKLLAETHRAAEIRMESQRRPL
;
A
#
# COMPACT_ATOMS: atom_id res chain seq x y z
N MET A 1 20.18 -16.06 14.55
CA MET A 1 19.39 -14.81 14.65
C MET A 1 20.13 -13.55 14.15
N LEU A 2 21.37 -13.28 14.60
CA LEU A 2 22.10 -12.05 14.21
C LEU A 2 22.36 -11.91 12.70
N GLY A 3 22.67 -13.01 12.00
CA GLY A 3 22.87 -13.02 10.54
C GLY A 3 21.61 -12.62 9.76
N LEU A 4 20.44 -13.12 10.19
CA LEU A 4 19.16 -12.77 9.58
C LEU A 4 18.85 -11.28 9.76
N LYS A 5 18.95 -10.77 10.98
CA LYS A 5 18.68 -9.35 11.27
C LYS A 5 19.61 -8.40 10.50
N ARG A 6 20.90 -8.75 10.38
CA ARG A 6 21.86 -7.98 9.56
C ARG A 6 21.49 -8.01 8.08
N ARG A 7 21.11 -9.16 7.53
CA ARG A 7 20.67 -9.30 6.13
C ARG A 7 19.40 -8.52 5.85
N ALA A 8 18.38 -8.64 6.72
CA ALA A 8 17.12 -7.92 6.60
C ALA A 8 17.31 -6.40 6.59
N ARG A 9 18.19 -5.88 7.47
CA ARG A 9 18.53 -4.46 7.51
C ARG A 9 19.30 -3.98 6.26
N ARG A 10 20.18 -4.81 5.69
CA ARG A 10 20.85 -4.52 4.41
C ARG A 10 19.86 -4.46 3.25
N ILE A 11 18.91 -5.41 3.20
CA ILE A 11 17.82 -5.40 2.22
C ILE A 11 17.02 -4.10 2.34
N ASN A 12 16.53 -3.74 3.55
CA ASN A 12 15.77 -2.51 3.75
C ASN A 12 16.58 -1.25 3.36
N LYS A 13 17.88 -1.21 3.66
CA LYS A 13 18.75 -0.09 3.24
C LYS A 13 18.79 0.06 1.72
N ALA A 14 19.04 -1.03 0.98
CA ALA A 14 19.05 -0.99 -0.48
C ALA A 14 17.67 -0.66 -1.08
N LEU A 15 16.58 -1.12 -0.45
CA LEU A 15 15.23 -0.70 -0.85
C LEU A 15 14.98 0.79 -0.56
N ALA A 16 15.55 1.34 0.51
CA ALA A 16 15.46 2.76 0.82
C ALA A 16 16.21 3.62 -0.20
N GLU A 17 17.36 3.15 -0.67
CA GLU A 17 18.14 3.80 -1.74
C GLU A 17 17.42 3.71 -3.09
N GLN A 18 16.78 2.57 -3.40
CA GLN A 18 16.02 2.40 -4.64
C GLN A 18 14.71 3.20 -4.66
N TYR A 19 14.03 3.31 -3.51
CA TYR A 19 12.72 3.94 -3.36
C TYR A 19 12.73 4.99 -2.24
N PRO A 20 13.53 6.07 -2.35
CA PRO A 20 13.54 7.13 -1.34
C PRO A 20 12.20 7.87 -1.27
N TYR A 21 11.39 7.75 -2.32
CA TYR A 21 10.06 8.32 -2.49
C TYR A 21 8.90 7.36 -2.16
N ALA A 22 9.16 6.20 -1.53
CA ALA A 22 8.10 5.24 -1.22
C ALA A 22 7.04 5.83 -0.27
N HIS A 23 5.77 5.71 -0.64
CA HIS A 23 4.61 6.24 0.09
C HIS A 23 3.38 5.34 -0.17
N ALA A 24 2.24 5.60 0.46
CA ALA A 24 1.00 4.89 0.14
C ALA A 24 0.53 5.22 -1.30
N GLU A 25 0.23 4.22 -2.12
CA GLU A 25 -0.20 4.43 -3.52
C GLU A 25 -1.71 4.71 -3.69
N LEU A 26 -2.44 4.85 -2.58
CA LEU A 26 -3.81 5.39 -2.55
C LEU A 26 -3.73 6.89 -2.27
N ASP A 27 -4.50 7.68 -3.02
CA ASP A 27 -4.51 9.13 -2.88
C ASP A 27 -5.51 9.57 -1.80
N PHE A 28 -5.04 10.41 -0.87
CA PHE A 28 -5.83 10.89 0.26
C PHE A 28 -5.30 12.24 0.77
N ARG A 29 -6.17 13.01 1.42
CA ARG A 29 -5.87 14.29 2.07
C ARG A 29 -6.22 14.31 3.55
N SER A 30 -6.94 13.31 4.04
CA SER A 30 -7.37 13.18 5.43
C SER A 30 -7.38 11.71 5.87
N PRO A 31 -7.40 11.43 7.19
CA PRO A 31 -7.58 10.07 7.71
C PRO A 31 -8.86 9.40 7.19
N PHE A 32 -9.95 10.16 7.04
CA PHE A 32 -11.23 9.67 6.51
C PHE A 32 -11.09 9.21 5.05
N GLU A 33 -10.49 10.03 4.19
CA GLU A 33 -10.27 9.67 2.79
C GLU A 33 -9.41 8.40 2.67
N LEU A 34 -8.34 8.29 3.46
CA LEU A 34 -7.48 7.10 3.45
C LEU A 34 -8.24 5.85 3.92
N LEU A 35 -9.05 5.96 4.98
CA LEU A 35 -9.84 4.85 5.50
C LEU A 35 -10.81 4.33 4.43
N VAL A 36 -11.61 5.23 3.83
CA VAL A 36 -12.57 4.88 2.77
C VAL A 36 -11.86 4.30 1.56
N ALA A 37 -10.79 4.94 1.07
CA ALA A 37 -10.01 4.45 -0.05
C ALA A 37 -9.41 3.05 0.21
N THR A 38 -8.94 2.80 1.44
CA THR A 38 -8.36 1.51 1.81
C THR A 38 -9.44 0.42 1.87
N VAL A 39 -10.62 0.70 2.41
CA VAL A 39 -11.76 -0.24 2.39
C VAL A 39 -12.20 -0.52 0.96
N LEU A 40 -12.28 0.50 0.12
CA LEU A 40 -12.60 0.35 -1.30
C LEU A 40 -11.55 -0.46 -2.06
N SER A 41 -10.27 -0.39 -1.68
CA SER A 41 -9.17 -1.12 -2.32
C SER A 41 -9.27 -2.65 -2.18
N ALA A 42 -10.12 -3.16 -1.30
CA ALA A 42 -10.39 -4.58 -1.18
C ALA A 42 -10.82 -5.18 -2.55
N GLN A 43 -10.02 -6.11 -3.06
CA GLN A 43 -10.22 -6.78 -4.36
C GLN A 43 -10.40 -5.82 -5.56
N THR A 44 -9.73 -4.66 -5.52
CA THR A 44 -9.62 -3.76 -6.66
C THR A 44 -8.19 -3.20 -6.73
N THR A 45 -7.87 -2.45 -7.79
CA THR A 45 -6.57 -1.81 -7.91
C THR A 45 -6.59 -0.40 -7.32
N ASP A 46 -5.47 0.04 -6.77
CA ASP A 46 -5.31 1.40 -6.28
C ASP A 46 -5.58 2.43 -7.39
N VAL A 47 -5.21 2.12 -8.64
CA VAL A 47 -5.51 2.96 -9.82
C VAL A 47 -7.02 3.17 -9.98
N THR A 48 -7.83 2.11 -9.89
CA THR A 48 -9.29 2.22 -9.99
C THR A 48 -9.88 3.01 -8.83
N VAL A 49 -9.37 2.83 -7.61
CA VAL A 49 -9.81 3.62 -6.45
C VAL A 49 -9.48 5.09 -6.64
N ASN A 50 -8.25 5.41 -7.02
CA ASN A 50 -7.78 6.78 -7.23
C ASN A 50 -8.51 7.50 -8.38
N GLN A 51 -9.07 6.77 -9.34
CA GLN A 51 -9.90 7.34 -10.40
C GLN A 51 -11.26 7.82 -9.90
N ILE A 52 -11.85 7.13 -8.91
CA ILE A 52 -13.20 7.43 -8.41
C ILE A 52 -13.20 8.30 -7.17
N THR A 53 -12.13 8.28 -6.36
CA THR A 53 -12.06 9.03 -5.10
C THR A 53 -12.18 10.55 -5.25
N PRO A 54 -11.70 11.22 -6.31
CA PRO A 54 -11.93 12.66 -6.47
C PRO A 54 -13.41 13.03 -6.54
N LEU A 55 -14.20 12.27 -7.31
CA LEU A 55 -15.65 12.47 -7.39
C LEU A 55 -16.34 12.08 -6.07
N LEU A 56 -15.95 10.94 -5.50
CA LEU A 56 -16.51 10.43 -4.25
C LEU A 56 -16.35 11.45 -3.11
N PHE A 57 -15.14 11.97 -2.91
CA PHE A 57 -14.83 12.89 -1.81
C PHE A 57 -15.24 14.33 -2.09
N ALA A 58 -15.45 14.71 -3.36
CA ALA A 58 -16.14 15.97 -3.67
C ALA A 58 -17.63 15.90 -3.27
N ARG A 59 -18.27 14.74 -3.43
CA ARG A 59 -19.68 14.54 -3.09
C ARG A 59 -19.91 14.27 -1.61
N TYR A 60 -19.04 13.47 -0.99
CA TYR A 60 -19.10 13.05 0.41
C TYR A 60 -17.74 13.28 1.09
N PRO A 61 -17.45 14.52 1.50
CA PRO A 61 -16.12 14.90 2.03
C PRO A 61 -15.82 14.35 3.43
N ASP A 62 -16.84 13.88 4.17
CA ASP A 62 -16.72 13.45 5.56
C ASP A 62 -17.62 12.25 5.90
N ALA A 63 -17.48 11.71 7.11
CA ALA A 63 -18.26 10.56 7.56
C ALA A 63 -19.77 10.86 7.59
N ARG A 64 -20.18 12.06 8.01
CA ARG A 64 -21.60 12.42 8.12
C ARG A 64 -22.28 12.45 6.76
N SER A 65 -21.70 13.15 5.80
CA SER A 65 -22.21 13.25 4.43
C SER A 65 -22.28 11.89 3.74
N MET A 66 -21.32 10.98 3.98
CA MET A 66 -21.36 9.63 3.42
C MET A 66 -22.33 8.68 4.14
N ALA A 67 -22.52 8.86 5.45
CA ALA A 67 -23.53 8.15 6.23
C ALA A 67 -24.96 8.45 5.74
N GLU A 68 -25.22 9.71 5.39
CA GLU A 68 -26.51 10.22 4.89
C GLU A 68 -26.66 10.10 3.36
N ALA A 69 -25.71 9.47 2.67
CA ALA A 69 -25.72 9.35 1.22
C ALA A 69 -26.92 8.54 0.70
N ASP A 70 -27.48 8.97 -0.44
CA ASP A 70 -28.41 8.13 -1.21
C ASP A 70 -27.66 6.86 -1.66
N PRO A 71 -28.10 5.65 -1.26
CA PRO A 71 -27.45 4.41 -1.65
C PRO A 71 -27.29 4.25 -3.16
N ALA A 72 -28.27 4.72 -3.97
CA ALA A 72 -28.21 4.60 -5.42
C ALA A 72 -27.10 5.48 -6.03
N GLU A 73 -26.92 6.70 -5.50
CA GLU A 73 -25.87 7.61 -5.93
C GLU A 73 -24.48 7.09 -5.52
N LEU A 74 -24.33 6.65 -4.27
CA LEU A 74 -23.08 6.08 -3.77
C LEU A 74 -22.69 4.81 -4.56
N GLU A 75 -23.65 3.92 -4.82
CA GLU A 75 -23.44 2.74 -5.67
C GLU A 75 -22.96 3.12 -7.08
N ALA A 76 -23.54 4.14 -7.70
CA ALA A 76 -23.16 4.59 -9.03
C ALA A 76 -21.69 5.06 -9.08
N ILE A 77 -21.25 5.84 -8.09
CA ILE A 77 -19.88 6.35 -7.99
C ILE A 77 -18.87 5.21 -7.79
N ILE A 78 -19.15 4.27 -6.88
CA ILE A 78 -18.18 3.22 -6.53
C ILE A 78 -18.30 1.94 -7.38
N LYS A 79 -19.26 1.88 -8.30
CA LYS A 79 -19.47 0.75 -9.23
C LYS A 79 -18.19 0.22 -9.89
N PRO A 80 -17.25 1.08 -10.37
CA PRO A 80 -16.02 0.62 -10.99
C PRO A 80 -15.12 -0.22 -10.07
N THR A 81 -15.26 -0.10 -8.75
CA THR A 81 -14.43 -0.82 -7.77
C THR A 81 -14.80 -2.29 -7.59
N GLY A 82 -15.87 -2.77 -8.23
CA GLY A 82 -16.38 -4.14 -8.07
C GLY A 82 -17.00 -4.40 -6.69
N PHE A 83 -17.86 -5.43 -6.59
CA PHE A 83 -18.62 -5.74 -5.36
C PHE A 83 -19.34 -4.53 -4.74
N PHE A 84 -19.72 -3.56 -5.57
CA PHE A 84 -20.11 -2.22 -5.15
C PHE A 84 -21.30 -2.23 -4.18
N ARG A 85 -22.30 -3.09 -4.36
CA ARG A 85 -23.43 -3.21 -3.42
C ARG A 85 -22.99 -3.58 -1.99
N ALA A 86 -22.03 -4.49 -1.86
CA ALA A 86 -21.48 -4.87 -0.56
C ALA A 86 -20.60 -3.74 0.00
N LYS A 87 -19.81 -3.09 -0.86
CA LYS A 87 -18.99 -1.93 -0.49
C LYS A 87 -19.85 -0.75 -0.02
N THR A 88 -20.95 -0.42 -0.70
CA THR A 88 -21.91 0.62 -0.29
C THR A 88 -22.43 0.35 1.10
N ARG A 89 -22.99 -0.84 1.35
CA ARG A 89 -23.49 -1.20 2.69
C ARG A 89 -22.40 -1.10 3.77
N ASN A 90 -21.19 -1.56 3.46
CA ASN A 90 -20.06 -1.48 4.40
C ASN A 90 -19.63 -0.03 4.66
N LEU A 91 -19.56 0.81 3.63
CA LEU A 91 -19.19 2.22 3.76
C LEU A 91 -20.24 2.99 4.55
N THR A 92 -21.53 2.83 4.26
CA THR A 92 -22.62 3.44 5.03
C THR A 92 -22.55 3.00 6.50
N ALA A 93 -22.40 1.69 6.77
CA ALA A 93 -22.28 1.20 8.13
C ALA A 93 -21.01 1.69 8.86
N LEU A 94 -19.89 1.78 8.14
CA LEU A 94 -18.64 2.37 8.66
C LEU A 94 -18.84 3.83 9.03
N CYS A 95 -19.43 4.62 8.15
CA CYS A 95 -19.64 6.04 8.38
C CYS A 95 -20.64 6.30 9.51
N ASN A 96 -21.73 5.51 9.59
CA ASN A 96 -22.64 5.55 10.73
C ASN A 96 -21.90 5.25 12.04
N ARG A 97 -21.07 4.21 12.10
CA ARG A 97 -20.27 3.91 13.30
C ARG A 97 -19.31 5.04 13.68
N LEU A 98 -18.67 5.68 12.69
CA LEU A 98 -17.83 6.86 12.95
C LEU A 98 -18.65 7.99 13.57
N VAL A 99 -19.83 8.29 13.03
CA VAL A 99 -20.70 9.36 13.53
C VAL A 99 -21.24 9.05 14.93
N ASP A 100 -21.70 7.82 15.16
CA ASP A 100 -22.39 7.42 16.39
C ASP A 100 -21.44 7.18 17.57
N GLU A 101 -20.26 6.59 17.31
CA GLU A 101 -19.33 6.13 18.36
C GLU A 101 -18.04 6.97 18.44
N PHE A 102 -17.71 7.76 17.41
CA PHE A 102 -16.44 8.49 17.29
C PHE A 102 -16.60 9.94 16.82
N ASP A 103 -17.79 10.54 16.98
CA ASP A 103 -18.09 11.94 16.63
C ASP A 103 -17.78 12.32 15.17
N GLY A 104 -17.79 11.33 14.26
CA GLY A 104 -17.47 11.49 12.84
C GLY A 104 -15.98 11.45 12.51
N GLU A 105 -15.11 11.26 13.50
CA GLU A 105 -13.65 11.25 13.35
C GLU A 105 -13.09 9.83 13.26
N VAL A 106 -12.02 9.65 12.47
CA VAL A 106 -11.34 8.34 12.40
C VAL A 106 -10.51 8.12 13.67
N PRO A 107 -10.72 7.03 14.43
CA PRO A 107 -10.01 6.82 15.68
C PRO A 107 -8.53 6.47 15.45
N GLY A 108 -7.65 7.03 16.30
CA GLY A 108 -6.20 6.82 16.24
C GLY A 108 -5.69 5.57 16.97
N ARG A 109 -6.54 4.57 17.25
CA ARG A 109 -6.15 3.33 17.95
C ARG A 109 -6.54 2.09 17.15
N LEU A 110 -5.65 1.11 17.12
CA LEU A 110 -5.88 -0.16 16.44
C LEU A 110 -7.16 -0.87 16.91
N ALA A 111 -7.37 -0.93 18.23
CA ALA A 111 -8.51 -1.61 18.83
C ALA A 111 -9.85 -1.01 18.42
N ASP A 112 -9.89 0.30 18.18
CA ASP A 112 -11.10 1.00 17.72
C ASP A 112 -11.28 0.84 16.21
N LEU A 113 -10.22 1.00 15.42
CA LEU A 113 -10.30 0.86 13.97
C LEU A 113 -10.82 -0.51 13.55
N VAL A 114 -10.39 -1.59 14.21
CA VAL A 114 -10.84 -2.96 13.86
C VAL A 114 -12.29 -3.25 14.25
N THR A 115 -12.96 -2.37 15.01
CA THR A 115 -14.42 -2.49 15.21
C THR A 115 -15.18 -1.99 13.98
N LEU A 116 -14.59 -1.15 13.12
CA LEU A 116 -15.26 -0.57 11.97
C LEU A 116 -15.56 -1.61 10.88
N PRO A 117 -16.77 -1.62 10.30
CA PRO A 117 -17.14 -2.50 9.19
C PRO A 117 -16.15 -2.45 8.03
N GLY A 118 -15.64 -3.60 7.60
CA GLY A 118 -14.67 -3.68 6.50
C GLY A 118 -13.22 -3.33 6.88
N VAL A 119 -12.94 -3.04 8.15
CA VAL A 119 -11.60 -2.72 8.63
C VAL A 119 -11.00 -3.89 9.40
N GLY A 120 -10.09 -4.61 8.75
CA GLY A 120 -9.22 -5.58 9.42
C GLY A 120 -7.93 -4.94 9.93
N ARG A 121 -7.12 -5.72 10.67
CA ARG A 121 -5.81 -5.30 11.21
C ARG A 121 -4.89 -4.66 10.15
N LYS A 122 -4.82 -5.21 8.94
CA LYS A 122 -4.03 -4.65 7.83
C LYS A 122 -4.51 -3.25 7.45
N THR A 123 -5.83 -3.06 7.27
CA THR A 123 -6.43 -1.76 6.95
C THR A 123 -6.15 -0.75 8.06
N ALA A 124 -6.31 -1.16 9.32
CA ALA A 124 -6.02 -0.29 10.46
C ALA A 124 -4.54 0.14 10.50
N ASN A 125 -3.59 -0.77 10.30
CA ASN A 125 -2.16 -0.43 10.24
C ASN A 125 -1.83 0.50 9.06
N VAL A 126 -2.51 0.39 7.91
CA VAL A 126 -2.36 1.35 6.80
C VAL A 126 -2.77 2.75 7.26
N VAL A 127 -3.95 2.88 7.88
CA VAL A 127 -4.47 4.18 8.34
C VAL A 127 -3.59 4.78 9.44
N LEU A 128 -3.27 4.01 10.48
CA LEU A 128 -2.40 4.44 11.59
C LEU A 128 -1.03 4.91 11.10
N GLY A 129 -0.40 4.13 10.24
CA GLY A 129 0.94 4.43 9.74
C GLY A 129 1.01 5.68 8.87
N ASN A 130 0.00 5.92 8.03
CA ASN A 130 0.07 6.97 7.01
C ASN A 130 -0.67 8.25 7.41
N ALA A 131 -1.75 8.16 8.19
CA ALA A 131 -2.53 9.32 8.59
C ALA A 131 -2.22 9.81 10.02
N PHE A 132 -1.77 8.91 10.90
CA PHE A 132 -1.49 9.25 12.31
C PHE A 132 -0.01 9.15 12.69
N GLY A 133 0.86 8.68 11.79
CA GLY A 133 2.28 8.48 12.08
C GLY A 133 2.56 7.39 13.12
N ILE A 134 1.58 6.53 13.41
CA ILE A 134 1.70 5.42 14.37
C ILE A 134 2.22 4.20 13.61
N PRO A 135 3.45 3.73 13.87
CA PRO A 135 4.07 2.72 13.01
C PRO A 135 3.34 1.37 13.01
N GLY A 136 3.21 0.77 11.83
CA GLY A 136 2.59 -0.54 11.66
C GLY A 136 3.13 -1.28 10.45
N ILE A 137 3.26 -2.60 10.56
CA ILE A 137 3.59 -3.47 9.43
C ILE A 137 2.28 -3.85 8.72
N THR A 138 2.23 -3.68 7.41
CA THR A 138 1.04 -3.99 6.60
C THR A 138 1.30 -5.22 5.74
N VAL A 139 0.86 -6.38 6.22
CA VAL A 139 1.05 -7.65 5.51
C VAL A 139 0.00 -7.81 4.42
N ASP A 140 0.34 -7.41 3.20
CA ASP A 140 -0.42 -7.72 1.98
C ASP A 140 0.20 -8.89 1.20
N THR A 141 -0.31 -9.17 0.00
CA THR A 141 0.18 -10.27 -0.84
C THR A 141 1.60 -10.03 -1.38
N HIS A 142 2.06 -8.77 -1.47
CA HIS A 142 3.43 -8.44 -1.84
C HIS A 142 4.34 -8.64 -0.63
N PHE A 143 3.99 -8.08 0.52
CA PHE A 143 4.76 -8.16 1.75
C PHE A 143 4.92 -9.60 2.23
N ALA A 144 3.84 -10.39 2.24
CA ALA A 144 3.89 -11.81 2.60
C ALA A 144 4.84 -12.59 1.67
N ARG A 145 4.65 -12.45 0.34
CA ARG A 145 5.50 -13.11 -0.66
C ARG A 145 6.97 -12.74 -0.52
N LEU A 146 7.27 -11.45 -0.35
CA LEU A 146 8.63 -10.96 -0.29
C LEU A 146 9.29 -11.28 1.06
N SER A 147 8.54 -11.29 2.16
CA SER A 147 9.05 -11.72 3.46
C SER A 147 9.57 -13.16 3.40
N LYS A 148 8.85 -14.06 2.71
CA LYS A 148 9.33 -15.42 2.43
C LYS A 148 10.55 -15.44 1.51
N ARG A 149 10.51 -14.70 0.39
CA ARG A 149 11.65 -14.65 -0.56
C ARG A 149 12.94 -14.05 0.02
N PHE A 150 12.81 -13.11 0.96
CA PHE A 150 13.94 -12.54 1.68
C PHE A 150 14.41 -13.43 2.84
N GLY A 151 13.69 -14.52 3.11
CA GLY A 151 13.93 -15.43 4.22
C GLY A 151 13.79 -14.74 5.57
N TRP A 152 12.80 -13.85 5.72
CA TRP A 152 12.44 -13.19 6.98
C TRP A 152 11.52 -14.06 7.84
N THR A 153 10.73 -14.92 7.20
CA THR A 153 9.80 -15.86 7.83
C THR A 153 9.51 -17.00 6.86
N GLU A 154 9.13 -18.16 7.41
CA GLU A 154 8.61 -19.31 6.66
C GLU A 154 7.07 -19.39 6.71
N SER A 155 6.43 -18.56 7.53
CA SER A 155 4.99 -18.56 7.75
C SER A 155 4.22 -18.02 6.53
N ASP A 156 3.03 -18.56 6.30
CA ASP A 156 2.02 -17.99 5.39
C ASP A 156 0.91 -17.22 6.15
N ASP A 157 0.87 -17.33 7.49
CA ASP A 157 -0.08 -16.60 8.32
C ASP A 157 0.33 -15.11 8.45
N PRO A 158 -0.54 -14.15 8.07
CA PRO A 158 -0.20 -12.73 8.10
C PRO A 158 0.16 -12.19 9.48
N VAL A 159 -0.49 -12.68 10.55
CA VAL A 159 -0.23 -12.21 11.93
C VAL A 159 1.15 -12.69 12.38
N LYS A 160 1.50 -13.93 12.05
CA LYS A 160 2.84 -14.46 12.34
C LYS A 160 3.93 -13.79 11.50
N ILE A 161 3.66 -13.49 10.22
CA ILE A 161 4.58 -12.72 9.37
C ILE A 161 4.83 -11.33 9.97
N GLU A 162 3.78 -10.63 10.42
CA GLU A 162 3.88 -9.33 11.09
C GLU A 162 4.82 -9.41 12.31
N ALA A 163 4.59 -10.40 13.18
CA ALA A 163 5.39 -10.60 14.39
C ALA A 163 6.86 -10.96 14.08
N ASP A 164 7.10 -11.90 13.16
CA ASP A 164 8.46 -12.32 12.80
C ASP A 164 9.27 -11.16 12.21
N VAL A 165 8.65 -10.35 11.35
CA VAL A 165 9.32 -9.19 10.74
C VAL A 165 9.51 -8.05 11.74
N ALA A 166 8.58 -7.85 12.69
CA ALA A 166 8.70 -6.87 13.75
C ALA A 166 9.97 -7.07 14.61
N GLU A 167 10.43 -8.31 14.81
CA GLU A 167 11.67 -8.60 15.55
C GLU A 167 12.97 -8.15 14.81
N LEU A 168 12.88 -7.98 13.48
CA LEU A 168 14.03 -7.66 12.62
C LEU A 168 14.29 -6.14 12.51
N PHE A 169 13.25 -5.32 12.64
CA PHE A 169 13.26 -3.88 12.40
C PHE A 169 12.77 -3.08 13.60
N GLU A 170 13.22 -1.83 13.73
CA GLU A 170 12.71 -0.95 14.79
C GLU A 170 11.31 -0.45 14.45
N PRO A 171 10.42 -0.24 15.44
CA PRO A 171 9.05 0.21 15.18
C PRO A 171 8.96 1.43 14.27
N ARG A 172 9.81 2.44 14.47
CA ARG A 172 9.86 3.66 13.64
C ARG A 172 10.04 3.40 12.13
N ASP A 173 10.57 2.25 11.74
CA ASP A 173 10.82 1.90 10.35
C ASP A 173 9.65 1.14 9.69
N TRP A 174 8.69 0.63 10.47
CA TRP A 174 7.71 -0.37 10.00
C TRP A 174 6.82 0.11 8.85
N THR A 175 6.33 1.35 8.91
CA THR A 175 5.46 1.90 7.85
C THR A 175 6.23 2.03 6.54
N LEU A 176 7.42 2.66 6.55
CA LEU A 176 8.24 2.82 5.35
C LEU A 176 8.82 1.50 4.84
N LEU A 177 9.15 0.56 5.73
CA LEU A 177 9.51 -0.80 5.35
C LEU A 177 8.38 -1.44 4.54
N SER A 178 7.15 -1.34 5.01
CA SER A 178 5.97 -1.89 4.32
C SER A 178 5.82 -1.29 2.92
N HIS A 179 5.90 0.03 2.79
CA HIS A 179 5.86 0.71 1.49
C HIS A 179 6.97 0.24 0.55
N ARG A 180 8.21 0.20 1.02
CA ARG A 180 9.37 -0.22 0.21
C ARG A 180 9.24 -1.67 -0.27
N VAL A 181 8.78 -2.57 0.60
CA VAL A 181 8.57 -3.97 0.23
C VAL A 181 7.43 -4.10 -0.79
N VAL A 182 6.31 -3.40 -0.59
CA VAL A 182 5.20 -3.38 -1.56
C VAL A 182 5.66 -2.80 -2.91
N PHE A 183 6.37 -1.68 -2.91
CA PHE A 183 6.97 -1.07 -4.10
C PHE A 183 7.83 -2.09 -4.84
N HIS A 184 8.75 -2.72 -4.14
CA HIS A 184 9.63 -3.73 -4.73
C HIS A 184 8.85 -4.91 -5.33
N GLY A 185 7.82 -5.37 -4.62
CA GLY A 185 6.95 -6.46 -5.07
C GLY A 185 6.09 -6.11 -6.29
N ARG A 186 5.80 -4.83 -6.53
CA ARG A 186 5.04 -4.32 -7.69
C ARG A 186 5.95 -3.99 -8.88
N ARG A 187 7.19 -3.58 -8.62
CA ARG A 187 8.11 -3.03 -9.64
C ARG A 187 9.14 -4.03 -10.16
N VAL A 188 9.59 -4.96 -9.30
CA VAL A 188 10.75 -5.83 -9.59
C VAL A 188 10.45 -7.29 -9.27
N CYS A 189 9.99 -7.58 -8.06
CA CYS A 189 9.87 -8.93 -7.52
C CYS A 189 8.46 -9.52 -7.78
N HIS A 190 8.10 -9.61 -9.06
CA HIS A 190 6.79 -10.10 -9.53
C HIS A 190 6.48 -11.51 -9.05
N SER A 191 5.19 -11.83 -8.91
CA SER A 191 4.74 -13.13 -8.40
C SER A 191 5.20 -14.30 -9.26
N ARG A 192 5.04 -14.21 -10.59
CA ARG A 192 5.37 -15.29 -11.53
C ARG A 192 6.83 -15.28 -12.01
N LYS A 193 7.33 -14.14 -12.51
CA LYS A 193 8.68 -14.01 -13.08
C LYS A 193 9.36 -12.74 -12.56
N PRO A 194 10.06 -12.79 -11.40
CA PRO A 194 10.75 -11.63 -10.86
C PRO A 194 11.98 -11.25 -11.71
N ALA A 195 12.34 -9.97 -11.69
CA ALA A 195 13.48 -9.41 -12.41
C ALA A 195 14.79 -9.53 -11.60
N CYS A 196 15.21 -10.75 -11.28
CA CYS A 196 16.37 -11.00 -10.41
C CYS A 196 17.67 -10.32 -10.88
N GLY A 197 17.94 -10.32 -12.19
CA GLY A 197 19.12 -9.70 -12.81
C GLY A 197 19.16 -8.17 -12.73
N ALA A 198 18.03 -7.53 -12.42
CA ALA A 198 17.90 -6.08 -12.25
C ALA A 198 17.49 -5.68 -10.82
N CYS A 199 17.64 -6.60 -9.85
CA CYS A 199 17.13 -6.42 -8.51
C CYS A 199 18.17 -5.78 -7.57
N ALA A 200 17.83 -4.61 -6.99
CA ALA A 200 18.70 -3.88 -6.06
C ALA A 200 19.12 -4.67 -4.81
N VAL A 201 18.40 -5.74 -4.46
CA VAL A 201 18.67 -6.56 -3.26
C VAL A 201 19.26 -7.93 -3.59
N ALA A 202 19.60 -8.20 -4.86
CA ALA A 202 20.07 -9.50 -5.34
C ALA A 202 21.19 -10.09 -4.49
N ASN A 203 22.18 -9.28 -4.12
CA ASN A 203 23.37 -9.69 -3.34
C ASN A 203 23.05 -10.25 -1.93
N TRP A 204 21.85 -9.98 -1.42
CA TRP A 204 21.42 -10.44 -0.10
C TRP A 204 20.17 -11.33 -0.14
N CYS A 205 19.59 -11.57 -1.31
CA CYS A 205 18.32 -12.26 -1.46
C CYS A 205 18.53 -13.79 -1.49
N PRO A 206 18.01 -14.56 -0.50
CA PRO A 206 18.09 -16.02 -0.53
C PRO A 206 17.38 -16.67 -1.72
N SER A 207 16.36 -16.01 -2.28
CA SER A 207 15.62 -16.49 -3.47
C SER A 207 16.13 -15.93 -4.79
N TYR A 208 17.32 -15.32 -4.85
CA TYR A 208 17.92 -14.94 -6.12
C TYR A 208 18.01 -16.17 -7.06
N GLY A 209 17.74 -15.97 -8.35
CA GLY A 209 17.73 -17.05 -9.34
C GLY A 209 16.35 -17.64 -9.64
N MET A 210 15.32 -17.31 -8.86
CA MET A 210 13.96 -17.81 -9.11
C MET A 210 13.24 -17.17 -10.32
N GLY A 211 13.84 -16.14 -10.91
CA GLY A 211 13.30 -15.38 -12.04
C GLY A 211 14.34 -15.12 -13.12
N GLU A 212 14.16 -14.07 -13.91
CA GLU A 212 15.13 -13.71 -14.96
C GLU A 212 16.42 -13.17 -14.33
N THR A 213 17.56 -13.84 -14.55
CA THR A 213 18.87 -13.45 -14.01
C THR A 213 19.72 -12.68 -15.01
N GLU A 214 19.44 -12.79 -16.30
CA GLU A 214 20.18 -12.04 -17.32
C GLU A 214 19.81 -10.55 -17.21
N PRO A 215 20.77 -9.63 -16.96
CA PRO A 215 20.47 -8.24 -16.61
C PRO A 215 19.61 -7.51 -17.65
N GLU A 216 19.91 -7.63 -18.93
CA GLU A 216 19.20 -6.90 -19.99
C GLU A 216 17.78 -7.43 -20.21
N LYS A 217 17.57 -8.74 -20.08
CA LYS A 217 16.24 -9.35 -20.09
C LYS A 217 15.45 -9.00 -18.83
N ALA A 218 16.11 -8.96 -17.67
CA ALA A 218 15.48 -8.63 -16.40
C ALA A 218 15.00 -7.17 -16.37
N LYS A 219 15.78 -6.21 -16.91
CA LYS A 219 15.38 -4.80 -17.03
C LYS A 219 14.05 -4.63 -17.78
N LYS A 220 13.79 -5.44 -18.81
CA LYS A 220 12.52 -5.41 -19.57
C LYS A 220 11.29 -5.83 -18.75
N LEU A 221 11.49 -6.46 -17.60
CA LEU A 221 10.40 -6.87 -16.70
C LEU A 221 10.05 -5.81 -15.65
N LEU A 222 10.87 -4.77 -15.50
CA LEU A 222 10.61 -3.69 -14.57
C LEU A 222 9.29 -2.97 -14.91
N LYS A 223 8.61 -2.43 -13.90
CA LYS A 223 7.30 -1.80 -14.02
C LYS A 223 7.29 -0.37 -13.47
N TYR A 224 6.26 0.37 -13.87
CA TYR A 224 6.04 1.77 -13.47
C TYR A 224 7.25 2.64 -13.79
N GLU A 225 7.71 3.44 -12.84
CA GLU A 225 8.84 4.36 -13.05
C GLU A 225 10.17 3.63 -13.31
N LEU A 226 10.27 2.33 -13.01
CA LEU A 226 11.45 1.53 -13.35
C LEU A 226 11.37 0.87 -14.73
N ALA A 227 10.22 0.94 -15.41
CA ALA A 227 10.08 0.34 -16.73
C ALA A 227 10.95 1.07 -17.78
N PRO A 228 11.49 0.38 -18.79
CA PRO A 228 12.19 1.04 -19.89
C PRO A 228 11.32 2.12 -20.55
N GLY A 229 11.88 3.32 -20.77
CA GLY A 229 11.16 4.46 -21.33
C GLY A 229 10.41 5.32 -20.30
N GLN A 230 10.62 5.09 -19.00
CA GLN A 230 10.06 5.89 -17.90
C GLN A 230 11.14 6.66 -17.11
N GLU A 231 12.32 6.87 -17.72
CA GLU A 231 13.47 7.48 -17.07
C GLU A 231 13.19 8.92 -16.60
N GLU A 232 12.37 9.68 -17.33
CA GLU A 232 11.95 11.02 -16.94
C GLU A 232 11.09 11.00 -15.67
N LEU A 233 10.12 10.08 -15.58
CA LEU A 233 9.29 9.91 -14.38
C LEU A 233 10.13 9.52 -13.17
N LEU A 234 11.06 8.57 -13.34
CA LEU A 234 11.98 8.18 -12.28
C LEU A 234 12.85 9.35 -11.82
N SER A 235 13.40 10.11 -12.77
CA SER A 235 14.22 11.30 -12.49
C SER A 235 13.43 12.32 -11.65
N LYS A 236 12.18 12.60 -12.03
CA LYS A 236 11.29 13.52 -11.29
C LYS A 236 11.00 13.02 -9.87
N LEU A 237 10.70 11.73 -9.71
CA LEU A 237 10.46 11.11 -8.39
C LEU A 237 11.68 11.15 -7.47
N LEU A 238 12.89 11.00 -8.03
CA LEU A 238 14.14 11.09 -7.28
C LEU A 238 14.49 12.53 -6.90
N ALA A 239 14.21 13.49 -7.77
CA ALA A 239 14.49 14.91 -7.52
C ALA A 239 13.52 15.54 -6.49
N GLU A 240 12.24 15.13 -6.53
CA GLU A 240 11.16 15.75 -5.75
C GLU A 240 10.46 14.71 -4.85
N THR A 241 11.24 14.00 -4.02
CA THR A 241 10.71 12.91 -3.16
C THR A 241 9.55 13.33 -2.26
N HIS A 242 9.55 14.58 -1.78
CA HIS A 242 8.47 15.17 -0.98
C HIS A 242 7.14 15.32 -1.75
N ARG A 243 7.17 15.33 -3.09
CA ARG A 243 5.99 15.44 -3.97
C ARG A 243 5.67 14.13 -4.69
N ALA A 244 6.23 13.01 -4.23
CA ALA A 244 6.11 11.73 -4.92
C ALA A 244 4.65 11.30 -5.16
N ALA A 245 3.75 11.56 -4.20
CA ALA A 245 2.32 11.29 -4.36
C ALA A 245 1.71 12.12 -5.49
N GLU A 246 1.93 13.43 -5.50
CA GLU A 246 1.45 14.34 -6.55
C GLU A 246 1.98 13.95 -7.93
N ILE A 247 3.29 13.67 -8.04
CA ILE A 247 3.92 13.26 -9.29
C ILE A 247 3.31 11.96 -9.81
N ARG A 248 3.09 10.98 -8.92
CA ARG A 248 2.44 9.72 -9.27
C ARG A 248 1.01 9.97 -9.77
N MET A 249 0.24 10.81 -9.07
CA MET A 249 -1.12 11.18 -9.47
C MET A 249 -1.14 11.82 -10.86
N GLU A 250 -0.28 12.81 -11.10
CA GLU A 250 -0.13 13.47 -12.40
C GLU A 250 0.19 12.47 -13.51
N SER A 251 1.10 11.53 -13.27
CA SER A 251 1.49 10.50 -14.25
C SER A 251 0.38 9.51 -14.59
N GLN A 252 -0.60 9.33 -13.70
CA GLN A 252 -1.69 8.37 -13.84
C GLN A 252 -2.98 9.01 -14.37
N ARG A 253 -3.07 10.34 -14.43
CA ARG A 253 -4.20 11.03 -15.05
C ARG A 253 -4.26 10.68 -16.53
N ARG A 254 -5.28 9.94 -16.93
CA ARG A 254 -5.66 9.86 -18.34
C ARG A 254 -6.39 11.16 -18.68
N PRO A 255 -6.13 11.78 -19.85
CA PRO A 255 -7.02 12.81 -20.34
C PRO A 255 -8.44 12.24 -20.40
N LEU A 256 -9.40 13.02 -19.90
CA LEU A 256 -10.83 12.70 -19.96
C LEU A 256 -11.29 12.59 -21.42
#